data_AF-A0A7W1QRL0-F1
#
_entry.id   AF-A0A7W1QRL0-F1
#
_cell.length_a   1.000
_cell.length_b   1.000
_cell.length_c   1.000
_cell.angle_alpha   90.00
_cell.angle_beta   90.00
_cell.angle_gamma   90.00
#
_symmetry.space_group_name_H-M   'P 1'
#
loop_
_entity.id
_entity.type
_entity.pdbx_description
1 polymer ?
#
loop_
_entity_poly.entity_id
_entity_poly.type
_entity_poly.pdbx_seq_one_letter_code
_entity_poly.pdbx_strand_id
1 'polypeptide(L)'
;MTTKTDTLTPQQAAAADLLALGATVTDAAETLSVSRQTVSEWLHHNADFQVALNARQRELWQGHVERLRSLVPKALETLEVAVSDEKQDVAAAVQILKAAGLYGLSGPREIYPR
;
A
#
# COMPACT_ATOMS: atom_id res chain seq x y z
N MET A 1 20.64 -27.02 -16.51
CA MET A 1 19.27 -26.52 -16.35
C MET A 1 19.38 -25.03 -16.07
N THR A 2 19.28 -24.21 -17.11
CA THR A 2 19.61 -22.77 -17.06
C THR A 2 18.38 -21.97 -16.66
N THR A 3 18.26 -21.58 -15.39
CA THR A 3 17.29 -20.57 -14.96
C THR A 3 17.89 -19.19 -15.24
N LYS A 4 17.45 -18.58 -16.33
CA LYS A 4 17.83 -17.23 -16.76
C LYS A 4 17.37 -16.24 -15.68
N THR A 5 18.31 -15.72 -14.91
CA THR A 5 18.09 -14.59 -13.99
C THR A 5 17.89 -13.34 -14.86
N ASP A 6 16.66 -13.08 -15.32
CA ASP A 6 16.33 -11.82 -15.99
C ASP A 6 16.22 -10.71 -14.93
N THR A 7 17.38 -10.23 -14.49
CA THR A 7 17.52 -9.02 -13.69
C THR A 7 16.82 -7.85 -14.37
N LEU A 8 15.89 -7.19 -13.67
CA LEU A 8 15.20 -5.99 -14.15
C LEU A 8 16.16 -4.99 -14.78
N THR A 9 15.74 -4.38 -15.88
CA THR A 9 16.48 -3.23 -16.42
C THR A 9 16.38 -2.04 -15.45
N PRO A 10 17.32 -1.08 -15.50
CA PRO A 10 17.24 0.12 -14.65
C PRO A 10 15.93 0.90 -14.82
N GLN A 11 15.39 0.97 -16.04
CA GLN A 11 14.10 1.63 -16.31
C GLN A 11 12.92 0.86 -15.68
N GLN A 12 12.94 -0.46 -15.74
CA GLN A 12 11.93 -1.30 -15.09
C GLN A 12 11.99 -1.20 -13.57
N ALA A 13 13.19 -1.18 -12.99
CA ALA A 13 13.37 -0.95 -11.56
C ALA A 13 12.79 0.41 -11.15
N ALA A 14 13.14 1.48 -11.86
CA ALA A 14 12.63 2.83 -11.58
C ALA A 14 11.11 2.94 -11.77
N ALA A 15 10.53 2.29 -12.78
CA ALA A 15 9.09 2.24 -12.96
C ALA A 15 8.39 1.52 -11.79
N ALA A 16 8.95 0.40 -11.32
CA ALA A 16 8.41 -0.31 -10.17
C ALA A 16 8.46 0.54 -8.89
N ASP A 17 9.50 1.37 -8.70
CA ASP A 17 9.59 2.31 -7.58
C ASP A 17 8.49 3.39 -7.65
N LEU A 18 8.31 4.04 -8.81
CA LEU A 18 7.29 5.07 -9.01
C LEU A 18 5.88 4.53 -8.79
N LEU A 19 5.58 3.35 -9.35
CA LEU A 19 4.27 2.72 -9.20
C LEU A 19 4.02 2.24 -7.77
N ALA A 20 5.06 1.77 -7.05
CA ALA A 20 4.93 1.41 -5.64
C ALA A 20 4.59 2.63 -4.76
N LEU A 21 5.09 3.81 -5.12
CA LEU A 21 4.76 5.10 -4.48
C LEU A 21 3.37 5.65 -4.86
N GLY A 22 2.64 4.97 -5.74
CA GLY A 22 1.28 5.34 -6.14
C GLY A 22 1.19 6.21 -7.40
N ALA A 23 2.28 6.39 -8.15
CA ALA A 23 2.22 7.05 -9.46
C ALA A 23 1.35 6.24 -10.44
N THR A 24 0.72 6.93 -11.40
CA THR A 24 0.00 6.22 -12.46
C THR A 24 0.96 5.68 -13.52
N VAL A 25 0.49 4.73 -14.33
CA VAL A 25 1.24 4.22 -15.50
C VAL A 25 1.65 5.36 -16.45
N THR A 26 0.79 6.37 -16.58
CA THR A 26 1.05 7.55 -17.42
C THR A 26 2.17 8.40 -16.82
N ASP A 27 2.08 8.74 -15.53
CA ASP A 27 3.10 9.56 -14.85
C ASP A 27 4.47 8.87 -14.86
N ALA A 28 4.49 7.55 -14.63
CA ALA A 28 5.72 6.75 -14.66
C ALA A 28 6.32 6.70 -16.08
N ALA A 29 5.49 6.57 -17.11
CA ALA A 29 5.93 6.56 -18.49
C ALA A 29 6.54 7.92 -18.90
N GLU A 30 5.88 9.02 -18.55
CA GLU A 30 6.36 10.38 -18.80
C GLU A 30 7.68 10.65 -18.05
N THR A 31 7.74 10.30 -16.77
CA THR A 31 8.93 10.48 -15.93
C THR A 31 10.15 9.75 -16.49
N LEU A 32 9.95 8.54 -17.03
CA LEU A 32 11.01 7.70 -17.56
C LEU A 32 11.24 7.86 -19.06
N SER A 33 10.49 8.77 -19.71
CA SER A 33 10.53 9.00 -21.15
C SER A 33 10.34 7.71 -21.97
N VAL A 34 9.42 6.84 -21.53
CA VAL A 34 8.99 5.63 -22.24
C VAL A 34 7.52 5.74 -22.63
N SER A 35 7.04 4.86 -23.50
CA SER A 35 5.61 4.84 -23.84
C SER A 35 4.77 4.26 -22.69
N ARG A 36 3.54 4.76 -22.51
CA ARG A 36 2.56 4.16 -21.59
C ARG A 36 2.35 2.67 -21.88
N GLN A 37 2.36 2.28 -23.15
CA GLN A 37 2.24 0.88 -23.56
C GLN A 37 3.39 0.04 -23.03
N THR A 38 4.62 0.56 -23.04
CA THR A 38 5.81 -0.12 -22.50
C THR A 38 5.65 -0.44 -21.01
N VAL A 39 5.20 0.53 -20.20
CA VAL A 39 4.97 0.31 -18.76
C VAL A 39 3.80 -0.65 -18.54
N SER A 40 2.75 -0.56 -19.36
CA SER A 40 1.61 -1.49 -19.32
C SER A 40 2.03 -2.93 -19.66
N GLU A 41 2.91 -3.13 -20.63
CA GLU A 41 3.46 -4.44 -20.99
C GLU A 41 4.27 -5.03 -19.83
N TRP A 42 5.12 -4.23 -19.17
CA TRP A 42 5.84 -4.70 -17.98
C TRP A 42 4.88 -5.10 -16.86
N LEU A 43 3.82 -4.33 -16.63
CA LEU A 43 2.82 -4.60 -15.60
C LEU A 43 2.04 -5.90 -15.83
N HIS A 44 1.75 -6.26 -17.08
CA HIS A 44 0.88 -7.38 -17.40
C HIS A 44 1.61 -8.64 -17.85
N HIS A 45 2.80 -8.50 -18.45
CA HIS A 45 3.48 -9.58 -19.14
C HIS A 45 4.90 -9.86 -18.64
N ASN A 46 5.43 -9.06 -17.71
CA ASN A 46 6.74 -9.30 -17.12
C ASN A 46 6.62 -9.76 -15.65
N ALA A 47 6.86 -11.05 -15.41
CA ALA A 47 6.73 -11.65 -14.07
C ALA A 47 7.74 -11.07 -13.06
N ASP A 48 8.99 -10.83 -13.47
CA ASP A 48 10.02 -10.26 -12.60
C ASP A 48 9.67 -8.84 -12.17
N PHE A 49 9.08 -8.06 -13.07
CA PHE A 49 8.56 -6.72 -12.79
C PHE A 49 7.44 -6.77 -11.76
N GLN A 50 6.47 -7.67 -11.93
CA GLN A 50 5.36 -7.85 -10.99
C GLN A 50 5.86 -8.26 -9.60
N VAL A 51 6.80 -9.21 -9.53
CA VAL A 51 7.40 -9.66 -8.26
C VAL A 51 8.08 -8.49 -7.54
N ALA A 52 8.86 -7.69 -8.26
CA ALA A 52 9.59 -6.59 -7.65
C ALA A 52 8.70 -5.40 -7.27
N LEU A 53 7.65 -5.10 -8.05
CA LEU A 53 6.64 -4.11 -7.69
C LEU A 53 5.91 -4.52 -6.41
N ASN A 54 5.47 -5.78 -6.33
CA ASN A 54 4.81 -6.32 -5.15
C ASN A 54 5.72 -6.28 -3.91
N ALA A 55 7.02 -6.55 -4.06
CA ALA A 55 7.98 -6.46 -2.96
C ALA A 55 8.06 -5.03 -2.40
N ARG A 56 8.24 -4.04 -3.27
CA ARG A 56 8.29 -2.61 -2.90
C ARG A 56 7.00 -2.14 -2.24
N GLN A 57 5.85 -2.52 -2.80
CA GLN A 57 4.55 -2.19 -2.20
C GLN A 57 4.40 -2.75 -0.79
N ARG A 58 4.88 -3.99 -0.53
CA ARG A 58 4.88 -4.56 0.81
C ARG A 58 5.79 -3.81 1.77
N GLU A 59 6.98 -3.41 1.33
CA GLU A 59 7.92 -2.62 2.15
C GLU A 59 7.32 -1.27 2.54
N LEU A 60 6.73 -0.54 1.58
CA LEU A 60 6.06 0.74 1.83
C LEU A 60 4.83 0.57 2.74
N TRP A 61 4.06 -0.50 2.54
CA TRP A 61 2.88 -0.79 3.35
C TRP A 61 3.22 -0.92 4.83
N GLN A 62 4.34 -1.57 5.20
CA GLN A 62 4.74 -1.68 6.60
C GLN A 62 5.00 -0.31 7.23
N GLY A 63 5.69 0.58 6.52
CA GLY A 63 5.92 1.95 6.98
C GLY A 63 4.63 2.77 7.12
N HIS A 64 3.69 2.60 6.20
CA HIS A 64 2.39 3.25 6.28
C HIS A 64 1.54 2.74 7.46
N VAL A 65 1.54 1.43 7.71
CA VAL A 65 0.86 0.83 8.87
C VAL A 65 1.46 1.33 10.17
N GLU A 66 2.78 1.42 10.27
CA GLU A 66 3.43 1.91 11.49
C GLU A 66 3.08 3.38 11.75
N ARG A 67 3.07 4.21 10.70
CA ARG A 67 2.59 5.59 10.79
C ARG A 67 1.12 5.68 11.20
N LEU A 68 0.27 4.76 10.74
CA LEU A 68 -1.12 4.73 11.16
C LEU A 68 -1.25 4.34 12.64
N ARG A 69 -0.47 3.35 13.11
CA ARG A 69 -0.44 2.94 14.52
C ARG A 69 0.01 4.07 15.43
N SER A 70 1.01 4.86 15.04
CA SER A 70 1.49 5.98 15.84
C SER A 70 0.48 7.13 15.96
N LEU A 71 -0.54 7.18 15.09
CA LEU A 71 -1.65 8.14 15.19
C LEU A 71 -2.76 7.68 16.14
N VAL A 72 -2.82 6.40 16.51
CA VAL A 72 -3.87 5.85 17.39
C VAL A 72 -3.92 6.54 18.76
N PRO A 73 -2.80 6.78 19.48
CA PRO A 73 -2.83 7.50 20.77
C PRO A 73 -3.43 8.90 20.65
N LYS A 74 -3.09 9.64 19.61
CA LYS A 74 -3.63 11.00 19.36
C LYS A 74 -5.13 10.98 19.05
N ALA A 75 -5.61 9.94 18.36
CA ALA A 75 -7.04 9.73 18.16
C ALA A 75 -7.75 9.42 19.49
N LEU A 76 -7.13 8.64 20.37
CA LEU A 76 -7.66 8.35 21.72
C LEU A 76 -7.74 9.61 22.59
N GLU A 77 -6.70 10.45 22.62
CA GLU A 77 -6.74 11.75 23.33
C GLU A 77 -7.90 12.64 22.85
N THR A 78 -8.13 12.68 21.53
CA THR A 78 -9.24 13.44 20.93
C THR A 78 -10.60 12.86 21.35
N LEU A 79 -10.69 11.53 21.47
CA LEU A 79 -11.88 10.84 21.95
C LEU A 79 -12.13 11.07 23.46
N GLU A 80 -11.09 11.08 24.29
CA GLU A 80 -11.20 11.34 25.74
C GLU A 80 -11.80 12.73 26.02
N VAL A 81 -11.37 13.73 25.25
CA VAL A 81 -11.94 15.09 25.32
C VAL A 81 -13.41 15.09 24.87
N ALA A 82 -13.73 14.40 23.78
CA ALA A 82 -15.10 14.36 23.24
C ALA A 82 -16.10 13.58 24.11
N VAL A 83 -15.65 12.56 24.85
CA VAL A 83 -16.48 11.76 25.76
C VAL A 83 -16.68 12.44 27.12
N SER A 84 -15.78 13.35 27.50
CA SER A 84 -15.88 14.12 28.75
C SER A 84 -16.88 15.28 28.69
N ASP A 85 -17.41 15.58 27.49
CA ASP A 85 -18.44 16.60 27.28
C ASP A 85 -19.81 15.91 27.16
N GLU A 86 -20.73 16.16 28.10
CA GLU A 86 -22.02 15.44 28.28
C GLU A 86 -22.97 15.47 27.07
N LYS A 87 -22.61 16.14 25.97
CA LYS A 87 -23.48 16.40 24.83
C LYS A 87 -23.09 15.78 23.49
N GLN A 88 -22.04 14.94 23.40
CA GLN A 88 -21.63 14.41 22.08
C GLN A 88 -21.54 12.90 21.88
N ASP A 89 -21.69 12.59 20.60
CA ASP A 89 -22.30 11.42 19.99
C ASP A 89 -21.41 10.17 20.05
N VAL A 90 -21.87 9.18 20.81
CA VAL A 90 -21.27 7.83 20.97
C VAL A 90 -20.97 7.16 19.63
N ALA A 91 -21.66 7.54 18.54
CA ALA A 91 -21.42 7.02 17.20
C ALA A 91 -20.00 7.31 16.64
N ALA A 92 -19.42 8.47 16.97
CA ALA A 92 -18.07 8.82 16.50
C ALA A 92 -16.99 7.91 17.13
N ALA A 93 -17.15 7.59 18.43
CA ALA A 93 -16.25 6.68 19.15
C ALA A 93 -16.28 5.26 18.56
N VAL A 94 -17.47 4.76 18.22
CA VAL A 94 -17.64 3.43 17.63
C VAL A 94 -17.03 3.34 16.21
N GLN A 95 -17.12 4.41 15.40
CA GLN A 95 -16.53 4.42 14.06
C GLN A 95 -14.99 4.41 14.09
N ILE A 96 -14.38 5.08 15.08
CA ILE A 96 -12.92 5.09 15.24
C ILE A 96 -12.41 3.72 15.72
N LEU A 97 -13.13 3.03 16.62
CA LEU A 97 -12.81 1.65 17.01
C LEU A 97 -12.90 0.66 15.84
N LYS A 98 -13.88 0.85 14.95
CA LYS A 98 -13.98 0.07 13.70
C LYS A 98 -12.80 0.35 12.76
N ALA A 99 -12.43 1.62 12.58
CA ALA A 99 -11.32 2.04 11.72
C ALA A 99 -9.94 1.57 12.24
N ALA A 100 -9.78 1.45 13.55
CA ALA A 100 -8.57 0.91 14.19
C ALA A 100 -8.44 -0.63 14.06
N GLY A 101 -9.39 -1.31 13.41
CA GLY A 101 -9.33 -2.76 13.16
C GLY A 101 -9.65 -3.64 14.37
N LEU A 102 -10.10 -3.06 15.48
CA LEU A 102 -10.42 -3.79 16.72
C LEU A 102 -11.70 -4.63 16.64
N TYR A 103 -12.45 -4.54 15.53
CA TYR A 103 -13.64 -5.35 15.27
C TYR A 103 -13.42 -6.51 14.28
N GLY A 104 -12.18 -6.75 13.84
CA GLY A 104 -11.90 -7.75 12.82
C GLY A 104 -10.41 -8.03 12.68
N LEU A 105 -9.86 -8.78 13.64
CA LEU A 105 -8.67 -9.60 13.42
C LEU A 105 -9.00 -10.66 12.35
N SER A 106 -9.01 -10.27 11.09
CA SER A 106 -8.64 -11.16 10.00
C SER A 106 -7.27 -10.70 9.55
N GLY A 107 -6.26 -11.50 9.92
CA GLY A 107 -4.92 -11.39 9.38
C GLY A 107 -4.91 -11.46 7.85
N PRO A 108 -3.74 -11.34 7.21
CA PRO A 108 -3.64 -11.34 5.75
C PRO A 108 -4.48 -12.49 5.17
N ARG A 109 -5.45 -12.16 4.31
CA ARG A 109 -6.19 -13.17 3.56
C ARG A 109 -5.15 -13.96 2.78
N GLU A 110 -4.87 -15.17 3.24
CA GLU A 110 -3.99 -16.10 2.56
C GLU A 110 -4.73 -16.54 1.30
N ILE A 111 -4.35 -15.94 0.17
CA ILE A 111 -4.84 -16.32 -1.14
C ILE A 111 -4.11 -17.60 -1.52
N TYR A 112 -4.66 -18.76 -1.17
CA TYR A 112 -4.36 -20.00 -1.88
C TYR A 112 -5.47 -20.30 -2.89
N PRO A 113 -5.12 -20.64 -4.15
CA PRO A 113 -6.08 -21.00 -5.18
C PRO A 113 -6.75 -22.34 -4.83
N ARG A 114 -8.03 -22.46 -5.22
CA ARG A 114 -8.74 -23.75 -5.23
C ARG A 114 -8.33 -24.59 -6.43
#